data_AF-A0A0S4XJI9-F1
#
_entry.id   AF-A0A0S4XJI9-F1
#
_cell.length_a   1.000
_cell.length_b   1.000
_cell.length_c   1.000
_cell.angle_alpha   90.00
_cell.angle_beta   90.00
_cell.angle_gamma   90.00
#
_symmetry.space_group_name_H-M   'P 1'
#
loop_
_entity.id
_entity.type
_entity.pdbx_description
1 polymer ?
#
loop_
_entity_poly.entity_id
_entity_poly.type
_entity_poly.pdbx_seq_one_letter_code
_entity_poly.pdbx_strand_id
1 'polypeptide(L)'
;MQVDALAMLERGVAALSGKYALETLKKENGEFHTKVIDLFEYGEVAFVAAYSGMATFAAINIILYDTNFDLVGEDEKGVPPDDWDASYYGALAVSGSAVWEGKGGIESRADYWRWYLEGAIPQAWDVVSPLKIN
;
A
#
# COMPACT_ATOMS: atom_id res chain seq x y z
N MET A 1 6.67 -16.51 11.19
CA MET A 1 7.09 -16.10 9.85
C MET A 1 7.39 -14.61 9.94
N GLN A 2 8.65 -14.20 9.75
CA GLN A 2 9.02 -12.78 9.75
C GLN A 2 8.33 -12.12 8.57
N VAL A 3 7.71 -10.97 8.81
CA VAL A 3 6.98 -10.20 7.79
C VAL A 3 7.72 -8.88 7.74
N ASP A 4 8.66 -8.80 6.82
CA ASP A 4 9.35 -7.57 6.49
C ASP A 4 8.59 -6.78 5.42
N ALA A 5 9.04 -5.56 5.20
CA ALA A 5 8.40 -4.64 4.28
C ALA A 5 8.45 -5.14 2.82
N LEU A 6 9.50 -5.89 2.44
CA LEU A 6 9.64 -6.48 1.12
C LEU A 6 8.60 -7.58 0.88
N ALA A 7 8.45 -8.49 1.85
CA ALA A 7 7.45 -9.54 1.81
C ALA A 7 6.02 -8.96 1.70
N MET A 8 5.75 -7.83 2.36
CA MET A 8 4.46 -7.14 2.23
C MET A 8 4.22 -6.64 0.80
N LEU A 9 5.22 -6.04 0.14
CA LEU A 9 5.09 -5.61 -1.26
C LEU A 9 4.89 -6.79 -2.21
N GLU A 10 5.65 -7.87 -2.06
CA GLU A 10 5.49 -9.09 -2.87
C GLU A 10 4.07 -9.66 -2.76
N ARG A 11 3.51 -9.66 -1.54
CA ARG A 11 2.12 -10.09 -1.30
C ARG A 11 1.11 -9.13 -1.91
N GLY A 12 1.36 -7.82 -1.87
CA GLY A 12 0.56 -6.82 -2.56
C GLY A 12 0.51 -7.05 -4.08
N VAL A 13 1.67 -7.26 -4.71
CA VAL A 13 1.77 -7.58 -6.14
C VAL A 13 1.04 -8.89 -6.48
N ALA A 14 1.20 -9.91 -5.63
CA ALA A 14 0.49 -11.17 -5.80
C ALA A 14 -1.03 -11.01 -5.66
N ALA A 15 -1.50 -10.14 -4.76
CA ALA A 15 -2.91 -9.83 -4.57
C ALA A 15 -3.52 -9.13 -5.79
N LEU A 16 -2.81 -8.16 -6.39
CA LEU A 16 -3.22 -7.52 -7.65
C LEU A 16 -3.42 -8.53 -8.80
N SER A 17 -2.73 -9.67 -8.74
CA SER A 17 -2.83 -10.74 -9.73
C SER A 17 -3.79 -11.87 -9.32
N GLY A 18 -4.54 -11.71 -8.22
CA GLY A 18 -5.44 -12.73 -7.67
C GLY A 18 -4.72 -13.96 -7.09
N LYS A 19 -3.40 -13.92 -6.92
CA LYS A 19 -2.57 -15.02 -6.39
C LYS A 19 -2.41 -14.98 -4.88
N TYR A 20 -2.90 -13.92 -4.22
CA TYR A 20 -2.86 -13.76 -2.78
C TYR A 20 -4.20 -13.19 -2.30
N ALA A 21 -4.74 -13.76 -1.22
CA ALA A 21 -6.08 -13.40 -0.75
C ALA A 21 -6.07 -12.02 -0.06
N LEU A 22 -6.99 -11.13 -0.47
CA LEU A 22 -7.09 -9.77 0.06
C LEU A 22 -7.35 -9.76 1.58
N GLU A 23 -8.21 -10.66 2.08
CA GLU A 23 -8.48 -10.76 3.53
C GLU A 23 -7.24 -11.14 4.34
N THR A 24 -6.41 -12.05 3.80
CA THR A 24 -5.14 -12.40 4.43
C THR A 24 -4.17 -11.23 4.40
N LEU A 25 -4.06 -10.55 3.25
CA LEU A 25 -3.19 -9.37 3.11
C LEU A 25 -3.60 -8.26 4.07
N LYS A 26 -4.90 -8.00 4.23
CA LYS A 26 -5.44 -7.02 5.17
C LYS A 26 -5.05 -7.33 6.61
N LYS A 27 -5.20 -8.59 7.04
CA LYS A 27 -4.81 -9.02 8.38
C LYS A 27 -3.31 -8.82 8.61
N GLU A 28 -2.48 -9.30 7.67
CA GLU A 28 -1.03 -9.20 7.78
C GLU A 28 -0.53 -7.74 7.71
N ASN A 29 -1.18 -6.88 6.92
CA ASN A 29 -0.84 -5.45 6.87
C ASN A 29 -1.14 -4.76 8.20
N GLY A 30 -2.21 -5.16 8.90
CA GLY A 30 -2.50 -4.70 10.26
C GLY A 30 -1.44 -5.14 11.27
N GLU A 31 -0.99 -6.39 11.22
CA GLU A 31 0.10 -6.89 12.08
C GLU A 31 1.44 -6.19 11.78
N PHE A 32 1.71 -5.93 10.50
CA PHE A 32 2.89 -5.19 10.05
C PHE A 32 2.87 -3.74 10.56
N HIS A 33 1.72 -3.06 10.49
CA HIS A 33 1.56 -1.71 11.01
C HIS A 33 1.91 -1.59 12.49
N THR A 34 1.44 -2.51 13.34
CA THR A 34 1.79 -2.52 14.77
C THR A 34 3.30 -2.55 14.97
N LYS A 35 4.00 -3.44 14.26
CA LYS A 35 5.47 -3.54 14.35
C LYS A 35 6.16 -2.26 13.88
N VAL A 36 5.65 -1.63 12.82
CA VAL A 36 6.19 -0.35 12.32
C VAL A 36 5.98 0.76 13.34
N ILE A 37 4.84 0.79 14.04
CA ILE A 37 4.57 1.75 15.10
C ILE A 37 5.54 1.56 16.28
N ASP A 38 5.80 0.31 16.68
CA ASP A 38 6.75 0.00 17.75
C ASP A 38 8.17 0.51 17.42
N LEU A 39 8.54 0.65 16.13
CA LEU A 39 9.84 1.19 15.74
C LEU A 39 10.03 2.65 16.16
N PHE A 40 8.96 3.44 16.28
CA PHE A 40 9.07 4.83 16.71
C PHE A 40 9.58 4.96 18.15
N GLU A 41 9.46 3.93 18.97
CA GLU A 41 10.00 3.92 20.35
C GLU A 41 11.53 4.01 20.39
N TYR A 42 12.21 3.57 19.32
CA TYR A 42 13.67 3.63 19.23
C TYR A 42 14.19 5.00 18.78
N GLY A 43 13.32 5.97 18.49
CA GLY A 43 13.71 7.33 18.13
C GLY A 43 14.49 7.44 16.81
N GLU A 44 15.45 8.37 16.76
CA GLU A 44 16.12 8.77 15.52
C GLU A 44 16.75 7.61 14.73
N VAL A 45 17.27 6.60 15.42
CA VAL A 45 17.92 5.43 14.78
C VAL A 45 16.95 4.56 13.99
N ALA A 46 15.63 4.69 14.25
CA ALA A 46 14.59 3.90 13.60
C ALA A 46 13.74 4.69 12.61
N PHE A 47 13.91 6.02 12.49
CA PHE A 47 13.06 6.85 11.63
C PHE A 47 13.00 6.37 10.19
N VAL A 48 14.16 6.04 9.61
CA VAL A 48 14.20 5.54 8.24
C VAL A 48 13.40 4.24 8.12
N ALA A 49 13.66 3.26 8.99
CA ALA A 49 12.92 2.01 9.01
C ALA A 49 11.41 2.26 9.17
N ALA A 50 11.02 3.05 10.16
CA ALA A 50 9.62 3.36 10.47
C ALA A 50 8.92 4.04 9.29
N TYR A 51 9.52 5.05 8.67
CA TYR A 51 8.91 5.75 7.54
C TYR A 51 8.81 4.88 6.29
N SER A 52 9.84 4.09 5.98
CA SER A 52 9.74 3.17 4.85
C SER A 52 8.72 2.06 5.12
N GLY A 53 8.59 1.60 6.37
CA GLY A 53 7.53 0.68 6.78
C GLY A 53 6.14 1.30 6.66
N MET A 54 5.97 2.55 7.07
CA MET A 54 4.70 3.27 6.91
C MET A 54 4.35 3.48 5.44
N ALA A 55 5.33 3.76 4.58
CA ALA A 55 5.13 3.86 3.14
C ALA A 55 4.63 2.53 2.55
N THR A 56 5.21 1.41 2.95
CA THR A 56 4.73 0.07 2.58
C THR A 56 3.31 -0.18 3.07
N PHE A 57 3.03 0.07 4.35
CA PHE A 57 1.70 -0.11 4.94
C PHE A 57 0.63 0.70 4.18
N ALA A 58 0.92 1.98 3.92
CA ALA A 58 0.03 2.87 3.19
C ALA A 58 -0.21 2.39 1.75
N ALA A 59 0.84 1.99 1.04
CA ALA A 59 0.71 1.45 -0.32
C ALA A 59 -0.18 0.19 -0.38
N ILE A 60 -0.02 -0.72 0.59
CA ILE A 60 -0.85 -1.91 0.68
C ILE A 60 -2.31 -1.56 1.02
N ASN A 61 -2.55 -0.59 1.90
CA ASN A 61 -3.91 -0.13 2.17
C ASN A 61 -4.58 0.41 0.91
N ILE A 62 -3.89 1.25 0.14
CA ILE A 62 -4.49 1.79 -1.08
C ILE A 62 -4.90 0.65 -2.02
N ILE A 63 -4.08 -0.39 -2.20
CA ILE A 63 -4.46 -1.56 -2.99
C ILE A 63 -5.68 -2.28 -2.42
N LEU A 64 -5.70 -2.54 -1.11
CA LEU A 64 -6.78 -3.25 -0.43
C LEU A 64 -8.14 -2.55 -0.58
N TYR A 65 -8.15 -1.23 -0.76
CA TYR A 65 -9.37 -0.44 -0.83
C TYR A 65 -9.70 0.01 -2.27
N ASP A 66 -8.71 0.44 -3.05
CA ASP A 66 -8.88 0.89 -4.45
C ASP A 66 -9.12 -0.26 -5.44
N THR A 67 -8.67 -1.49 -5.14
CA THR A 67 -8.90 -2.66 -6.01
C THR A 67 -10.08 -3.53 -5.56
N ASN A 68 -10.77 -3.14 -4.50
CA ASN A 68 -11.72 -3.99 -3.81
C ASN A 68 -13.13 -3.41 -3.81
N PHE A 69 -13.87 -3.81 -4.84
CA PHE A 69 -15.17 -3.28 -5.23
C PHE A 69 -16.31 -3.55 -4.23
N ASP A 70 -16.16 -4.50 -3.30
CA ASP A 70 -17.23 -4.96 -2.39
C ASP A 70 -16.94 -4.77 -0.90
N LEU A 71 -15.70 -4.46 -0.49
CA LEU A 71 -15.27 -4.50 0.92
C LEU A 71 -15.32 -3.16 1.65
N VAL A 72 -15.75 -2.10 0.97
CA VAL A 72 -15.86 -0.77 1.58
C VAL A 72 -17.31 -0.52 1.98
N GLY A 73 -17.65 -0.94 3.19
CA GLY A 73 -18.91 -0.59 3.85
C GLY A 73 -19.06 0.91 4.16
N GLU A 74 -18.00 1.71 3.97
CA GLU A 74 -18.03 3.17 3.88
C GLU A 74 -17.38 3.61 2.57
N ASP A 75 -18.21 3.88 1.57
CA ASP A 75 -17.88 4.40 0.25
C ASP A 75 -16.63 5.31 0.27
N GLU A 76 -15.68 5.10 -0.65
CA GLU A 76 -14.51 5.99 -0.86
C GLU A 76 -14.92 7.47 -1.00
N LYS A 77 -16.20 7.75 -1.31
CA LYS A 77 -16.84 9.08 -1.18
C LYS A 77 -16.80 9.72 0.20
N GLY A 78 -16.53 8.96 1.26
CA GLY A 78 -16.42 9.43 2.64
C GLY A 78 -15.10 10.14 2.93
N VAL A 79 -14.08 9.91 2.11
CA VAL A 79 -12.80 10.63 2.19
C VAL A 79 -12.89 11.85 1.28
N PRO A 80 -12.73 13.08 1.81
CA PRO A 80 -12.68 14.29 1.01
C PRO A 80 -11.61 14.15 -0.09
N PRO A 81 -11.87 14.61 -1.33
CA PRO A 81 -10.87 14.54 -2.40
C PRO A 81 -9.51 15.14 -2.00
N ASP A 82 -9.52 16.24 -1.26
CA ASP A 82 -8.29 16.91 -0.78
C ASP A 82 -7.44 16.06 0.17
N ASP A 83 -8.01 14.99 0.75
CA ASP A 83 -7.32 14.04 1.63
C ASP A 83 -6.82 12.80 0.87
N TRP A 84 -7.12 12.66 -0.42
CA TRP A 84 -6.54 11.60 -1.25
C TRP A 84 -5.07 11.88 -1.53
N ASP A 85 -4.25 10.84 -1.46
CA ASP A 85 -2.84 10.99 -1.76
C ASP A 85 -2.55 11.15 -3.27
N ALA A 86 -1.36 11.65 -3.58
CA ALA A 86 -0.93 11.90 -4.96
C ALA A 86 -0.89 10.62 -5.82
N SER A 87 -0.60 9.47 -5.23
CA SER A 87 -0.53 8.20 -5.95
C SER A 87 -1.92 7.68 -6.34
N TYR A 88 -2.93 7.88 -5.48
CA TYR A 88 -4.32 7.55 -5.77
C TYR A 88 -4.85 8.35 -6.96
N TYR A 89 -4.64 9.67 -6.98
CA TYR A 89 -4.97 10.51 -8.14
C TYR A 89 -4.26 10.07 -9.43
N GLY A 90 -2.99 9.64 -9.32
CA GLY A 90 -2.25 9.06 -10.45
C GLY A 90 -2.94 7.80 -10.99
N ALA A 91 -3.39 6.90 -10.10
CA ALA A 91 -4.11 5.69 -10.48
C ALA A 91 -5.45 6.01 -11.17
N LEU A 92 -6.17 7.04 -10.69
CA LEU A 92 -7.40 7.50 -11.33
C LEU A 92 -7.14 8.05 -12.73
N ALA A 93 -6.10 8.86 -12.90
CA ALA A 93 -5.73 9.42 -14.21
C ALA A 93 -5.35 8.34 -15.23
N VAL A 94 -4.59 7.32 -14.81
CA VAL A 94 -4.19 6.19 -15.66
C VAL A 94 -5.39 5.30 -16.01
N SER A 95 -6.29 5.10 -15.05
CA SER A 95 -7.49 4.27 -15.27
C SER A 95 -8.60 5.01 -16.01
N GLY A 96 -8.62 6.34 -15.99
CA GLY A 96 -9.58 7.19 -16.69
C GLY A 96 -10.88 7.46 -15.92
N SER A 97 -11.01 6.97 -14.70
CA SER A 97 -12.13 7.29 -13.80
C SER A 97 -11.82 6.87 -12.37
N ALA A 98 -12.62 7.31 -11.41
CA ALA A 98 -12.72 6.68 -10.09
C ALA A 98 -13.50 5.35 -10.15
N VAL A 99 -13.46 4.56 -9.07
CA VAL A 99 -14.17 3.26 -9.01
C VAL A 99 -15.66 3.42 -9.27
N TRP A 100 -16.33 4.32 -8.53
CA TRP A 100 -17.79 4.52 -8.60
C TRP A 100 -18.26 5.15 -9.92
N GLU A 101 -17.36 5.70 -10.71
CA GLU A 101 -17.70 6.27 -12.01
C GLU A 101 -17.86 5.19 -13.09
N GLY A 102 -17.31 3.98 -12.86
CA GLY A 102 -17.53 2.80 -13.70
C GLY A 102 -17.07 2.93 -15.16
N LYS A 103 -16.21 3.92 -15.47
CA LYS A 103 -15.75 4.24 -16.82
C LYS A 103 -14.29 3.85 -17.08
N GLY A 104 -13.55 3.53 -16.02
CA GLY A 104 -12.11 3.30 -16.07
C GLY A 104 -11.71 1.84 -16.24
N GLY A 105 -10.44 1.63 -16.59
CA GLY A 105 -9.85 0.31 -16.79
C GLY A 105 -9.33 -0.30 -15.48
N ILE A 106 -9.90 -1.43 -15.06
CA ILE A 106 -9.41 -2.23 -13.92
C ILE A 106 -7.96 -2.69 -14.16
N GLU A 107 -7.65 -3.11 -15.39
CA GLU A 107 -6.31 -3.58 -15.76
C GLU A 107 -5.26 -2.48 -15.68
N SER A 108 -5.51 -1.31 -16.27
CA SER A 108 -4.56 -0.19 -16.25
C SER A 108 -4.33 0.36 -14.84
N ARG A 109 -5.34 0.28 -13.97
CA ARG A 109 -5.20 0.59 -12.55
C ARG A 109 -4.30 -0.40 -11.82
N ALA A 110 -4.53 -1.69 -12.02
CA ALA A 110 -3.71 -2.74 -11.42
C ALA A 110 -2.25 -2.66 -11.88
N ASP A 111 -2.01 -2.30 -13.14
CA ASP A 111 -0.67 -2.09 -13.69
C ASP A 111 0.03 -0.89 -13.05
N TYR A 112 -0.70 0.22 -12.82
CA TYR A 112 -0.15 1.37 -12.10
C TYR A 112 0.29 1.00 -10.69
N TRP A 113 -0.55 0.30 -9.93
CA TRP A 113 -0.20 -0.14 -8.59
C TRP A 113 0.93 -1.16 -8.57
N ARG A 114 1.00 -2.05 -9.56
CA ARG A 114 2.15 -2.96 -9.71
C ARG A 114 3.44 -2.18 -9.87
N TRP A 115 3.49 -1.21 -10.78
CA TRP A 115 4.65 -0.34 -10.93
C TRP A 115 5.00 0.41 -9.64
N TYR A 116 3.98 0.91 -8.92
CA TYR A 116 4.19 1.63 -7.67
C TYR A 116 4.82 0.75 -6.58
N LEU A 117 4.35 -0.49 -6.41
CA LEU A 117 4.94 -1.43 -5.47
C LEU A 117 6.31 -1.95 -5.89
N GLU A 118 6.53 -2.22 -7.18
CA GLU A 118 7.79 -2.81 -7.65
C GLU A 118 8.90 -1.77 -7.84
N GLY A 119 8.52 -0.52 -8.12
CA GLY A 119 9.45 0.54 -8.50
C GLY A 119 9.52 1.69 -7.51
N ALA A 120 8.37 2.25 -7.10
CA ALA A 120 8.35 3.49 -6.32
C ALA A 120 8.63 3.26 -4.82
N ILE A 121 7.89 2.35 -4.17
CA ILE A 121 8.07 2.08 -2.74
C ILE A 121 9.49 1.57 -2.40
N PRO A 122 10.10 0.68 -3.19
CA PRO A 122 11.44 0.19 -2.87
C PRO A 122 12.52 1.27 -2.80
N GLN A 123 12.35 2.40 -3.50
CA GLN A 123 13.28 3.54 -3.37
C GLN A 123 13.28 4.15 -1.96
N ALA A 124 12.18 4.02 -1.21
CA ALA A 124 12.11 4.46 0.18
C ALA A 124 12.97 3.59 1.11
N TRP A 125 13.43 2.41 0.70
CA TRP A 125 14.28 1.53 1.52
C TRP A 125 15.77 1.60 1.20
N ASP A 126 16.13 2.09 0.02
CA ASP A 126 17.53 2.16 -0.45
C ASP A 126 18.31 3.34 0.18
N VAL A 127 17.82 3.80 1.32
CA VAL A 127 18.44 4.77 2.20
C VAL A 127 19.19 4.02 3.30
N VAL A 128 20.36 4.53 3.69
CA VAL A 128 21.19 3.93 4.74
C VAL A 128 20.47 4.04 6.07
N SER A 129 19.85 2.94 6.52
CA SER A 129 19.21 2.80 7.84
C SER A 129 20.04 1.93 8.77
N PRO A 130 20.30 2.35 10.02
CA PRO A 130 20.93 1.51 11.05
C PRO A 130 20.07 0.30 11.45
N LEU A 131 18.75 0.39 11.27
CA LEU A 131 17.79 -0.66 11.57
C LEU A 131 17.09 -1.11 10.28
N LYS A 132 17.01 -2.42 10.04
CA LYS A 132 16.24 -3.02 8.96
C LYS A 132 14.99 -3.65 9.56
N ILE A 133 13.84 -3.40 8.92
CA ILE A 133 12.61 -4.12 9.25
C ILE A 133 12.77 -5.52 8.68
N ASN A 134 12.93 -6.51 9.56
CA ASN A 134 12.98 -7.94 9.23
C ASN A 134 11.76 -8.64 9.84
#